data_AF-A0A5B7UZH3-F1
#
_entry.id   AF-A0A5B7UZH3-F1
#
_cell.length_a   1.000
_cell.length_b   1.000
_cell.length_c   1.000
_cell.angle_alpha   90.00
_cell.angle_beta   90.00
_cell.angle_gamma   90.00
#
_symmetry.space_group_name_H-M   'P 1'
#
loop_
_entity.id
_entity.type
_entity.pdbx_description
1 polymer ?
#
loop_
_entity_poly.entity_id
_entity_poly.type
_entity_poly.pdbx_seq_one_letter_code
_entity_poly.pdbx_strand_id
1 'polypeptide(L)'
;MAPGSAYTAAATALRAAHAAYESRFGHAFVICLDATAPSEALDHLLASLRDRLGNDPEEELAVAADELRRAARARLTRLVHNWPEISVPRPSRQPDPPRPTRSDSPYVPV
;
A
#
# COMPACT_ATOMS: atom_id res chain seq x y z
N MET A 1 12.93 20.16 -34.49
CA MET A 1 13.34 19.10 -33.53
C MET A 1 12.14 18.21 -33.33
N ALA A 2 12.20 16.94 -33.77
CA ALA A 2 11.06 16.04 -33.67
C ALA A 2 10.77 15.74 -32.18
N PRO A 3 9.49 15.69 -31.75
CA PRO A 3 9.12 15.50 -30.34
C PRO A 3 9.73 14.24 -29.69
N GLY A 4 10.08 13.23 -30.50
CA GLY A 4 10.77 12.03 -30.04
C GLY A 4 12.19 12.26 -29.49
N SER A 5 12.93 13.27 -29.96
CA SER A 5 14.31 13.51 -29.47
C SER A 5 14.34 14.28 -28.14
N ALA A 6 13.32 15.10 -27.87
CA ALA A 6 13.16 15.76 -26.58
C ALA A 6 12.76 14.75 -25.49
N TYR A 7 11.92 13.78 -25.84
CA TYR A 7 11.53 12.69 -24.94
C TYR A 7 12.73 11.79 -24.55
N THR A 8 13.62 11.48 -25.50
CA THR A 8 14.82 10.69 -25.20
C THR A 8 15.84 11.45 -24.35
N ALA A 9 16.00 12.76 -24.57
CA ALA A 9 16.83 13.62 -23.73
C ALA A 9 16.28 13.70 -22.30
N ALA A 10 14.97 13.92 -22.13
CA ALA A 10 14.32 13.95 -20.82
C ALA A 10 14.46 12.60 -20.07
N ALA A 11 14.22 11.48 -20.76
CA ALA A 11 14.38 10.15 -20.18
C ALA A 11 15.83 9.87 -19.76
N THR A 12 16.81 10.39 -20.51
CA THR A 12 18.23 10.27 -20.18
C THR A 12 18.58 11.09 -18.95
N ALA A 13 18.12 12.34 -18.87
CA ALA A 13 18.33 13.21 -17.71
C ALA A 13 17.72 12.61 -16.44
N LEU A 14 16.52 12.04 -16.51
CA LEU A 14 15.89 11.38 -15.37
C LEU A 14 16.69 10.15 -14.90
N ARG A 15 17.16 9.31 -15.83
CA ARG A 15 18.04 8.18 -15.49
C ARG A 15 19.34 8.63 -14.84
N ALA A 16 19.96 9.69 -15.35
CA ALA A 16 21.18 10.25 -14.78
C ALA A 16 20.95 10.78 -13.35
N ALA A 17 19.81 11.41 -13.09
CA ALA A 17 19.44 11.90 -11.76
C ALA A 17 19.24 10.75 -10.76
N HIS A 18 18.57 9.66 -11.17
CA HIS A 18 18.45 8.46 -10.33
C HIS A 18 19.81 7.80 -10.06
N ALA A 19 20.67 7.68 -11.07
CA ALA A 19 22.01 7.12 -10.89
C ALA A 19 22.88 7.97 -9.94
N ALA A 20 22.79 9.31 -10.05
CA ALA A 20 23.47 10.22 -9.13
C ALA A 20 22.94 10.08 -7.70
N TYR A 21 21.63 9.92 -7.53
CA TYR A 21 21.01 9.69 -6.23
C TYR A 21 21.48 8.37 -5.61
N GLU A 22 21.41 7.27 -6.36
CA GLU A 22 21.86 5.94 -5.89
C GLU A 22 23.35 5.95 -5.54
N SER A 23 24.18 6.62 -6.35
CA SER A 23 25.61 6.76 -6.08
C SER A 23 25.91 7.57 -4.82
N ARG A 24 25.05 8.53 -4.45
CA ARG A 24 25.25 9.39 -3.28
C ARG A 24 24.74 8.74 -1.99
N PHE A 25 23.56 8.12 -2.04
CA PHE A 25 22.85 7.65 -0.85
C PHE A 25 22.90 6.12 -0.66
N GLY A 26 23.29 5.36 -1.69
CA GLY A 26 23.39 3.90 -1.62
C GLY A 26 22.05 3.16 -1.61
N HIS A 27 20.95 3.86 -1.88
CA HIS A 27 19.62 3.27 -2.02
C HIS A 27 18.83 3.90 -3.16
N ALA A 28 17.80 3.19 -3.63
CA ALA A 28 16.90 3.69 -4.65
C ALA A 28 16.06 4.88 -4.13
N PHE A 29 15.72 5.80 -5.04
CA PHE A 29 14.81 6.90 -4.72
C PHE A 29 13.39 6.38 -4.52
N VAL A 30 12.79 6.70 -3.37
CA VAL A 30 11.42 6.31 -3.04
C VAL A 30 10.61 7.54 -2.64
N ILE A 31 9.42 7.66 -3.23
CA ILE A 31 8.44 8.71 -2.93
C ILE A 31 7.02 8.14 -2.99
N CYS A 32 6.17 8.55 -2.07
CA CYS A 32 4.76 8.23 -2.06
C CYS A 32 3.97 9.33 -2.78
N LEU A 33 3.32 8.97 -3.89
CA LEU A 33 2.51 9.89 -4.70
C LEU A 33 1.01 9.66 -4.53
N ASP A 34 0.58 8.83 -3.59
CA ASP A 34 -0.84 8.48 -3.39
C ASP A 34 -1.72 9.67 -3.02
N ALA A 35 -1.14 10.71 -2.42
CA ALA A 35 -1.83 11.95 -2.06
C ALA A 35 -1.69 13.04 -3.12
N THR A 36 -0.95 12.80 -4.21
CA THR A 36 -0.68 13.78 -5.26
C THR A 36 -1.60 13.55 -6.45
N ALA A 37 -2.16 14.63 -7.00
CA ALA A 37 -2.97 14.52 -8.20
C ALA A 37 -2.13 13.94 -9.37
N PRO A 38 -2.69 13.09 -10.25
CA PRO A 38 -1.92 12.50 -11.35
C PRO A 38 -1.26 13.52 -12.28
N SER A 39 -1.88 14.69 -12.46
CA SER A 39 -1.33 15.81 -13.23
C SER A 39 -0.11 16.46 -12.59
N GLU A 40 -0.01 16.41 -11.26
CA GLU A 40 1.05 17.05 -10.47
C GLU A 40 2.14 16.04 -10.06
N ALA A 41 1.87 14.75 -10.19
CA ALA A 41 2.75 13.67 -9.76
C ALA A 41 4.16 13.79 -10.37
N LEU A 42 4.26 14.16 -11.65
CA LEU A 42 5.55 14.34 -12.32
C LEU A 42 6.32 15.53 -11.75
N ASP A 43 5.66 16.68 -11.61
CA ASP A 43 6.28 17.90 -11.09
C ASP A 43 6.72 17.71 -9.63
N HIS A 44 5.89 17.03 -8.83
CA HIS A 44 6.20 16.70 -7.44
C HIS A 44 7.38 15.73 -7.32
N LEU A 45 7.45 14.72 -8.19
CA LEU A 45 8.59 13.80 -8.27
C LEU A 45 9.88 14.56 -8.59
N LEU A 46 9.86 15.39 -9.64
CA LEU A 46 11.03 16.13 -10.09
C LEU A 46 11.50 17.16 -9.04
N ALA A 47 10.56 17.86 -8.38
CA ALA A 47 10.87 18.78 -7.30
C ALA A 47 11.51 18.04 -6.13
N SER A 48 10.90 16.94 -5.68
CA SER A 48 11.41 16.13 -4.56
C SER A 48 12.78 15.53 -4.85
N LEU A 49 13.01 15.06 -6.09
CA LEU A 49 14.30 14.49 -6.49
C LEU A 49 15.41 15.54 -6.47
N ARG A 50 15.13 16.76 -6.94
CA ARG A 50 16.10 17.86 -6.93
C ARG A 50 16.44 18.33 -5.52
N ASP A 51 15.42 18.45 -4.68
CA ASP A 51 15.57 18.88 -3.29
C ASP A 51 16.39 17.86 -2.49
N ARG A 52 16.00 16.58 -2.56
CA ARG A 52 16.63 15.47 -1.82
C ARG A 52 18.05 15.14 -2.27
N LEU A 53 18.40 15.45 -3.52
CA LEU A 53 19.81 15.38 -3.97
C LEU A 53 20.71 16.38 -3.22
N GLY A 54 20.15 17.43 -2.62
CA GLY A 54 20.86 18.39 -1.77
C GLY A 54 21.04 17.93 -0.33
N ASN A 55 20.22 17.02 0.16
CA ASN A 55 20.17 16.61 1.57
C ASN A 55 21.42 15.86 2.04
N ASP A 56 21.66 15.91 3.35
CA ASP A 56 22.66 15.05 3.99
C ASP A 56 22.18 13.59 4.02
N PRO A 57 23.08 12.59 3.95
CA PRO A 57 22.69 11.19 3.87
C PRO A 57 21.83 10.69 5.04
N GLU A 58 22.07 11.18 6.26
CA GLU A 58 21.29 10.79 7.44
C GLU A 58 19.85 11.31 7.39
N GLU A 59 19.68 12.57 6.98
CA GLU A 59 18.37 13.17 6.75
C GLU A 59 17.63 12.44 5.64
N GLU A 60 18.34 12.13 4.56
CA GLU A 60 17.76 11.45 3.41
C GLU A 60 17.31 10.03 3.73
N LEU A 61 18.04 9.30 4.59
CA LEU A 61 17.63 8.00 5.09
C LEU A 61 16.33 8.08 5.89
N ALA A 62 16.18 9.10 6.74
CA ALA A 62 14.94 9.32 7.51
C ALA A 62 13.76 9.61 6.58
N VAL A 63 13.95 10.51 5.60
CA VAL A 63 12.95 10.84 4.59
C VAL A 63 12.57 9.61 3.75
N ALA A 64 13.55 8.86 3.25
CA ALA A 64 13.30 7.66 2.46
C ALA A 64 12.53 6.59 3.25
N ALA A 65 12.84 6.41 4.53
CA ALA A 65 12.11 5.50 5.41
C ALA A 65 10.65 5.94 5.60
N ASP A 66 10.39 7.24 5.76
CA ASP A 66 9.03 7.78 5.88
C ASP A 66 8.24 7.65 4.59
N GLU A 67 8.85 7.91 3.44
CA GLU A 67 8.22 7.71 2.13
C GLU A 67 7.87 6.23 1.88
N LEU A 68 8.75 5.31 2.27
CA LEU A 68 8.48 3.87 2.26
C LEU A 68 7.30 3.50 3.16
N ARG A 69 7.24 4.04 4.39
CA ARG A 69 6.11 3.82 5.31
C ARG A 69 4.80 4.33 4.72
N ARG A 70 4.80 5.53 4.11
CA ARG A 70 3.63 6.12 3.44
C ARG A 70 3.16 5.24 2.29
N ALA A 71 4.08 4.81 1.42
CA ALA A 71 3.75 3.95 0.29
C ALA A 71 3.21 2.58 0.74
N ALA A 72 3.80 1.98 1.78
CA ALA A 72 3.33 0.73 2.35
C ALA A 72 1.92 0.88 2.95
N ARG A 73 1.68 1.94 3.73
CA ARG A 73 0.35 2.25 4.29
C ARG A 73 -0.70 2.41 3.19
N ALA A 74 -0.39 3.19 2.16
CA ALA A 74 -1.24 3.39 1.00
C ALA A 74 -1.66 2.05 0.35
N ARG A 75 -0.69 1.16 0.13
CA ARG A 75 -0.93 -0.18 -0.42
C ARG A 75 -1.81 -1.03 0.49
N LEU A 76 -1.54 -1.03 1.79
CA LEU A 76 -2.34 -1.77 2.78
C LEU A 76 -3.78 -1.24 2.82
N THR A 77 -3.97 0.07 2.84
CA THR A 77 -5.30 0.70 2.78
C THR A 77 -6.06 0.28 1.52
N ARG A 78 -5.42 0.30 0.35
CA ARG A 78 -6.02 -0.19 -0.90
C ARG A 78 -6.37 -1.69 -0.84
N LEU A 79 -5.53 -2.52 -0.24
CA LEU A 79 -5.79 -3.95 -0.08
C LEU A 79 -6.98 -4.23 0.86
N VAL A 80 -7.08 -3.50 1.97
CA VAL A 80 -8.18 -3.63 2.94
C VAL A 80 -9.50 -3.14 2.33
N HIS A 81 -9.49 -2.04 1.58
CA HIS A 81 -10.68 -1.55 0.89
C HIS A 81 -11.14 -2.47 -0.24
N ASN A 82 -10.19 -3.07 -0.96
CA ASN A 82 -10.48 -3.98 -2.07
C ASN A 82 -10.51 -5.44 -1.63
N TRP A 83 -10.65 -5.71 -0.33
CA TRP A 83 -10.76 -7.07 0.16
C TRP A 83 -12.06 -7.67 -0.39
N PRO A 84 -12.01 -8.63 -1.34
CA PRO A 84 -13.21 -9.38 -1.66
C PRO A 84 -13.64 -10.01 -0.33
N GLU A 85 -14.91 -9.84 0.06
CA GLU A 85 -15.44 -10.45 1.28
C GLU A 85 -14.87 -11.87 1.37
N ILE A 86 -13.89 -12.08 2.25
CA ILE A 86 -13.59 -13.43 2.66
C ILE A 86 -14.86 -13.80 3.39
N SER A 87 -15.72 -14.53 2.69
CA SER A 87 -16.89 -15.13 3.26
C SER A 87 -16.34 -16.03 4.35
N VAL A 88 -16.26 -15.52 5.57
CA VAL A 88 -16.14 -16.36 6.74
C VAL A 88 -17.42 -17.17 6.68
N PRO A 89 -17.36 -18.49 6.38
CA PRO A 89 -18.58 -19.26 6.28
C PRO A 89 -19.22 -19.18 7.65
N ARG A 90 -20.36 -18.48 7.71
CA ARG A 90 -21.17 -18.39 8.92
C ARG A 90 -21.41 -19.85 9.34
N PRO A 91 -20.98 -20.29 10.53
CA PRO A 91 -21.16 -21.69 10.91
C PRO A 91 -22.64 -21.98 10.77
N SER A 92 -22.96 -22.93 9.88
CA SER A 92 -24.33 -23.35 9.60
C SER A 92 -24.97 -23.64 10.95
N ARG A 93 -25.98 -22.85 11.34
CA ARG A 93 -26.78 -23.12 12.52
C ARG A 93 -27.50 -24.43 12.25
N GLN A 94 -26.88 -25.54 12.61
CA GLN A 94 -27.48 -26.85 12.51
C GLN A 94 -28.73 -26.80 13.39
N PRO A 95 -29.93 -27.11 12.87
CA PRO A 95 -31.13 -27.09 13.68
C PRO A 95 -30.93 -28.03 14.87
N ASP A 96 -31.31 -27.57 16.06
CA ASP A 96 -31.21 -28.36 17.28
C ASP A 96 -31.83 -29.74 17.04
N PRO A 97 -31.18 -30.84 17.47
CA PRO A 97 -31.78 -32.16 17.33
C PRO A 97 -33.14 -32.19 18.05
N PRO A 98 -34.17 -32.86 17.50
CA PRO A 98 -35.49 -32.87 18.10
C PRO A 98 -35.40 -33.42 19.53
N ARG A 99 -35.96 -32.68 20.49
CA ARG A 99 -36.03 -33.13 21.89
C ARG A 99 -36.69 -34.51 21.93
N PRO A 100 -36.12 -35.49 22.65
CA PRO A 100 -36.81 -36.75 22.85
C PRO A 100 -38.13 -36.46 23.56
N THR A 101 -39.24 -36.85 22.93
CA THR A 101 -40.55 -36.87 23.56
C THR A 101 -40.48 -37.89 24.70
N ARG A 102 -40.42 -37.39 25.93
CA ARG A 102 -40.47 -38.21 27.13
C ARG A 102 -41.89 -38.78 27.24
N SER A 103 -42.11 -39.93 26.61
CA SER A 103 -43.32 -40.73 26.79
C SER A 103 -43.24 -41.39 28.17
N ASP A 104 -44.31 -41.18 28.94
CA ASP A 104 -44.75 -41.90 30.14
C ASP A 104 -43.75 -42.25 31.25
N SER A 105 -43.89 -41.53 32.36
CA SER A 105 -43.67 -42.13 33.67
C SER A 105 -44.77 -41.62 34.62
N PRO A 106 -45.74 -42.48 35.02
CA PRO A 106 -46.77 -42.06 35.95
C PRO A 106 -46.18 -42.05 37.35
N TYR A 107 -46.10 -40.87 37.96
CA TYR A 107 -45.89 -40.74 39.39
C TYR A 107 -47.25 -40.64 40.06
N VAL A 108 -47.65 -41.67 40.81
CA VAL A 108 -48.80 -41.65 41.71
C VAL A 108 -48.27 -41.43 43.12
N PRO A 109 -48.62 -40.33 43.81
CA PRO A 109 -48.33 -40.20 45.22
C PRO A 109 -49.53 -40.61 46.10
N VAL A 110 -49.16 -41.35 47.16
CA VAL A 110 -49.86 -41.69 48.43
C VAL A 110 -51.01 -42.68 48.35
#